data_AF-A0A966T692-F1
#
_entry.id   AF-A0A966T692-F1
#
_cell.length_a   1.000
_cell.length_b   1.000
_cell.length_c   1.000
_cell.angle_alpha   90.00
_cell.angle_beta   90.00
_cell.angle_gamma   90.00
#
_symmetry.space_group_name_H-M   'P 1'
#
loop_
_entity.id
_entity.type
_entity.pdbx_description
1 polymer ?
#
loop_
_entity_poly.entity_id
_entity_poly.type
_entity_poly.pdbx_seq_one_letter_code
_entity_poly.pdbx_strand_id
1 'polypeptide(L)'
;MSAAVTVSVSKSSALIDGEKVTMSLAGIPMGQGVYIRQCYKPTVGQRDVTGLKCNGSLQRTSEMVWASTNPAFLRQGAANAAGEITLTLKTTIVIYESDGKTVKETLSCGMIDCAIFVHRDHLGLQDTALDTIVPLIFLGSQTIKARLIGLPKDGTAVRSGSVASLKNSALVTDQKSMVRASSDTPKVCAVLRGASMTSLRFLKKGTCVVQLVAKATATHQRFTATFTYKVG
;
A
#
# COMPACT_ATOMS: atom_id res chain seq x y z
N MET A 1 -35.63 -1.00 -14.21
CA MET A 1 -34.30 -0.38 -14.06
C MET A 1 -33.62 -1.05 -12.88
N SER A 2 -32.48 -1.73 -13.10
CA SER A 2 -31.67 -2.25 -12.00
C SER A 2 -30.83 -1.09 -11.44
N ALA A 3 -30.69 -1.01 -10.12
CA ALA A 3 -29.93 0.02 -9.44
C ALA A 3 -28.47 -0.44 -9.26
N ALA A 4 -27.57 0.51 -8.99
CA ALA A 4 -26.18 0.22 -8.64
C ALA A 4 -26.10 -0.80 -7.50
N VAL A 5 -25.08 -1.66 -7.55
CA VAL A 5 -24.82 -2.64 -6.49
C VAL A 5 -24.51 -1.90 -5.20
N THR A 6 -25.21 -2.22 -4.12
CA THR A 6 -24.82 -1.70 -2.81
C THR A 6 -23.62 -2.49 -2.32
N VAL A 7 -22.52 -1.79 -2.02
CA VAL A 7 -21.29 -2.39 -1.51
C VAL A 7 -21.03 -1.85 -0.11
N SER A 8 -21.00 -2.74 0.88
CA SER A 8 -20.56 -2.42 2.24
C SER A 8 -19.18 -3.04 2.47
N VAL A 9 -18.22 -2.23 2.89
CA VAL A 9 -16.83 -2.65 3.14
C VAL A 9 -16.49 -2.51 4.61
N SER A 10 -15.73 -3.45 5.16
CA SER A 10 -15.32 -3.41 6.56
C SER A 10 -14.38 -2.24 6.88
N LYS A 11 -13.64 -1.76 5.87
CA LYS A 11 -12.77 -0.58 5.97
C LYS A 11 -12.50 0.01 4.59
N SER A 12 -12.57 1.34 4.48
CA SER A 12 -12.24 2.09 3.26
C SER A 12 -11.24 3.22 3.48
N SER A 13 -10.82 3.47 4.73
CA SER A 13 -9.92 4.57 5.08
C SER A 13 -8.84 4.16 6.05
N ALA A 14 -7.74 4.92 6.11
CA ALA A 14 -6.56 4.59 6.88
C ALA A 14 -5.99 3.21 6.52
N LEU A 15 -6.01 2.90 5.21
CA LEU A 15 -5.57 1.63 4.66
C LEU A 15 -4.04 1.54 4.56
N ILE A 16 -3.50 0.34 4.69
CA ILE A 16 -2.07 0.03 4.46
C ILE A 16 -1.89 -1.00 3.33
N ASP A 17 -0.66 -1.15 2.83
CA ASP A 17 -0.38 -2.17 1.80
C ASP A 17 -0.64 -3.58 2.32
N GLY A 18 -1.30 -4.41 1.51
CA GLY A 18 -1.63 -5.78 1.85
C GLY A 18 -2.81 -5.92 2.81
N GLU A 19 -3.50 -4.83 3.14
CA GLU A 19 -4.68 -4.89 4.01
C GLU A 19 -5.81 -5.70 3.37
N LYS A 20 -6.34 -6.66 4.12
CA LYS A 20 -7.51 -7.45 3.71
C LYS A 20 -8.76 -6.74 4.17
N VAL A 21 -9.65 -6.45 3.23
CA VAL A 21 -10.98 -5.93 3.52
C VAL A 21 -12.01 -7.00 3.20
N THR A 22 -13.06 -7.05 4.00
CA THR A 22 -14.23 -7.88 3.73
C THR A 22 -15.35 -6.99 3.24
N MET A 23 -16.23 -7.55 2.42
CA MET A 23 -17.34 -6.82 1.83
C MET A 23 -18.58 -7.69 1.69
N SER A 24 -19.73 -7.05 1.79
CA SER A 24 -21.03 -7.63 1.44
C SER A 24 -21.63 -6.85 0.28
N LEU A 25 -22.34 -7.58 -0.59
CA LEU A 25 -22.98 -7.05 -1.78
C LEU A 25 -24.49 -7.19 -1.67
N ALA A 26 -25.22 -6.22 -2.19
CA ALA A 26 -26.66 -6.32 -2.38
C ALA A 26 -27.08 -5.69 -3.72
N GLY A 27 -28.23 -6.12 -4.25
CA GLY A 27 -28.76 -5.57 -5.50
C GLY A 27 -28.22 -6.23 -6.77
N ILE A 28 -27.45 -7.32 -6.68
CA ILE A 28 -27.05 -8.12 -7.85
C ILE A 28 -28.26 -8.93 -8.32
N PRO A 29 -28.77 -8.72 -9.55
CA PRO A 29 -29.90 -9.47 -10.07
C PRO A 29 -29.62 -10.98 -10.14
N MET A 30 -30.68 -11.77 -9.98
CA MET A 30 -30.58 -13.23 -10.08
C MET A 30 -30.01 -13.64 -11.44
N GLY A 31 -29.09 -14.61 -11.44
CA GLY A 31 -28.45 -15.11 -12.66
C GLY A 31 -27.30 -14.24 -13.16
N GLN A 32 -27.04 -13.08 -12.55
CA GLN A 32 -25.93 -12.19 -12.91
C GLN A 32 -24.73 -12.35 -11.97
N GLY A 33 -23.56 -11.95 -12.45
CA GLY A 33 -22.33 -11.82 -11.68
C GLY A 33 -21.63 -10.48 -11.90
N VAL A 34 -20.70 -10.18 -11.02
CA VAL A 34 -19.91 -8.95 -11.04
C VAL A 34 -18.44 -9.26 -10.86
N TYR A 35 -17.59 -8.44 -11.46
CA TYR A 35 -16.19 -8.37 -11.08
C TYR A 35 -16.03 -7.32 -9.99
N ILE A 36 -15.14 -7.63 -9.04
CA ILE A 36 -14.77 -6.77 -7.92
C ILE A 36 -13.26 -6.65 -7.98
N ARG A 37 -12.77 -5.44 -8.24
CA ARG A 37 -11.35 -5.18 -8.49
C ARG A 37 -10.92 -3.91 -7.79
N GLN A 38 -9.65 -3.86 -7.40
CA GLN A 38 -9.04 -2.61 -6.96
C GLN A 38 -8.53 -1.86 -8.20
N CYS A 39 -9.00 -0.64 -8.42
CA CYS A 39 -8.76 0.13 -9.63
C CYS A 39 -8.21 1.52 -9.34
N TYR A 40 -7.38 2.03 -10.25
CA TYR A 40 -6.87 3.41 -10.23
C TYR A 40 -7.85 4.33 -10.96
N LYS A 41 -8.42 5.30 -10.24
CA LYS A 41 -9.38 6.30 -10.72
C LYS A 41 -10.43 5.74 -11.69
N PRO A 42 -11.16 4.67 -11.32
CA PRO A 42 -12.19 4.12 -12.18
C PRO A 42 -13.32 5.13 -12.38
N THR A 43 -13.99 5.02 -13.53
CA THR A 43 -15.21 5.76 -13.84
C THR A 43 -16.33 4.80 -14.22
N VAL A 44 -17.58 5.18 -13.96
CA VAL A 44 -18.75 4.38 -14.37
C VAL A 44 -18.73 4.20 -15.89
N GLY A 45 -18.97 2.98 -16.35
CA GLY A 45 -18.90 2.58 -17.75
C GLY A 45 -17.50 2.22 -18.26
N GLN A 46 -16.45 2.42 -17.46
CA GLN A 46 -15.09 2.05 -17.87
C GLN A 46 -14.89 0.53 -17.79
N ARG A 47 -14.18 -0.02 -18.78
CA ARG A 47 -13.86 -1.45 -18.93
C ARG A 47 -12.43 -1.61 -19.41
N ASP A 48 -11.88 -2.82 -19.36
CA ASP A 48 -10.49 -3.06 -19.77
C ASP A 48 -10.22 -2.57 -21.21
N VAL A 49 -11.16 -2.79 -22.13
CA VAL A 49 -11.07 -2.33 -23.53
C VAL A 49 -11.13 -0.80 -23.69
N THR A 50 -11.67 -0.08 -22.71
CA THR A 50 -11.70 1.40 -22.68
C THR A 50 -10.65 1.99 -21.74
N GLY A 51 -9.70 1.17 -21.27
CA GLY A 51 -8.57 1.63 -20.46
C GLY A 51 -8.83 1.62 -18.95
N LEU A 52 -9.74 0.78 -18.44
CA LEU A 52 -9.84 0.51 -17.01
C LEU A 52 -8.53 -0.07 -16.48
N LYS A 53 -8.02 0.50 -15.39
CA LYS A 53 -6.72 0.12 -14.80
C LYS A 53 -6.93 -0.46 -13.42
N CYS A 54 -6.89 -1.77 -13.31
CA CYS A 54 -7.09 -2.46 -12.03
C CYS A 54 -6.10 -3.60 -11.83
N ASN A 55 -5.90 -3.95 -10.56
CA ASN A 55 -5.28 -5.22 -10.20
C ASN A 55 -6.19 -6.39 -10.63
N GLY A 56 -5.56 -7.52 -10.95
CA GLY A 56 -6.23 -8.72 -11.44
C GLY A 56 -6.61 -8.68 -12.92
N SER A 57 -6.69 -9.87 -13.49
CA SER A 57 -7.12 -10.15 -14.87
C SER A 57 -7.50 -11.64 -14.96
N LEU A 58 -7.94 -12.12 -16.13
CA LEU A 58 -8.17 -13.55 -16.34
C LEU A 58 -6.91 -14.42 -16.11
N GLN A 59 -5.71 -13.83 -16.23
CA GLN A 59 -4.44 -14.51 -15.93
C GLN A 59 -3.97 -14.29 -14.48
N ARG A 60 -4.64 -13.39 -13.74
CA ARG A 60 -4.33 -13.03 -12.35
C ARG A 60 -5.61 -12.99 -11.51
N THR A 61 -6.34 -14.09 -11.52
CA THR A 61 -7.64 -14.20 -10.83
C THR A 61 -7.53 -14.11 -9.31
N SER A 62 -6.34 -14.27 -8.72
CA SER A 62 -6.10 -14.11 -7.29
C SER A 62 -6.13 -12.65 -6.79
N GLU A 63 -6.14 -11.68 -7.69
CA GLU A 63 -6.14 -10.24 -7.38
C GLU A 63 -7.49 -9.57 -7.68
N MET A 64 -8.47 -10.36 -8.12
CA MET A 64 -9.83 -9.92 -8.36
C MET A 64 -10.82 -10.95 -7.83
N VAL A 65 -12.08 -10.58 -7.72
CA VAL A 65 -13.15 -11.53 -7.40
C VAL A 65 -14.20 -11.48 -8.50
N TRP A 66 -14.58 -12.64 -9.01
CA TRP A 66 -15.82 -12.82 -9.75
C TRP A 66 -16.87 -13.35 -8.78
N ALA A 67 -17.96 -12.61 -8.56
CA ALA A 67 -19.00 -12.98 -7.59
C ALA A 67 -20.36 -13.12 -8.28
N SER A 68 -21.15 -14.12 -7.89
CA SER A 68 -22.50 -14.33 -8.39
C SER A 68 -23.38 -15.08 -7.37
N THR A 69 -24.70 -15.02 -7.54
CA THR A 69 -25.66 -15.91 -6.86
C THR A 69 -26.10 -17.08 -7.75
N ASN A 70 -25.66 -17.13 -9.02
CA ASN A 70 -26.05 -18.17 -9.97
C ASN A 70 -25.36 -19.51 -9.64
N PRO A 71 -26.10 -20.60 -9.33
CA PRO A 71 -25.51 -21.89 -9.00
C PRO A 71 -24.56 -22.44 -10.07
N ALA A 72 -24.78 -22.13 -11.35
CA ALA A 72 -23.88 -22.54 -12.42
C ALA A 72 -22.52 -21.85 -12.35
N PHE A 73 -22.49 -20.54 -12.05
CA PHE A 73 -21.25 -19.77 -11.95
C PHE A 73 -20.48 -20.10 -10.66
N LEU A 74 -21.19 -20.40 -9.58
CA LEU A 74 -20.56 -20.90 -8.35
C LEU A 74 -19.77 -22.20 -8.61
N ARG A 75 -20.32 -23.13 -9.40
CA ARG A 75 -19.60 -24.35 -9.81
C ARG A 75 -18.41 -24.09 -10.72
N GLN A 76 -18.34 -22.92 -11.36
CA GLN A 76 -17.23 -22.48 -12.22
C GLN A 76 -16.18 -21.67 -11.44
N GLY A 77 -16.34 -21.49 -10.13
CA GLY A 77 -15.38 -20.80 -9.27
C GLY A 77 -15.74 -19.34 -8.96
N ALA A 78 -16.94 -18.87 -9.30
CA ALA A 78 -17.41 -17.58 -8.78
C ALA A 78 -17.58 -17.66 -7.25
N ALA A 79 -17.20 -16.59 -6.56
CA ALA A 79 -17.52 -16.40 -5.15
C ALA A 79 -19.04 -16.23 -4.97
N ASN A 80 -19.56 -16.70 -3.83
CA ASN A 80 -20.97 -16.49 -3.50
C ASN A 80 -21.23 -15.01 -3.16
N ALA A 81 -21.94 -14.30 -4.03
CA ALA A 81 -22.26 -12.89 -3.85
C ALA A 81 -23.22 -12.61 -2.68
N ALA A 82 -23.92 -13.63 -2.17
CA ALA A 82 -24.72 -13.53 -0.94
C ALA A 82 -23.89 -13.74 0.33
N GLY A 83 -22.63 -14.15 0.20
CA GLY A 83 -21.69 -14.33 1.30
C GLY A 83 -20.75 -13.15 1.49
N GLU A 84 -19.86 -13.27 2.47
CA GLU A 84 -18.76 -12.34 2.65
C GLU A 84 -17.68 -12.58 1.59
N ILE A 85 -17.21 -11.49 0.97
CA ILE A 85 -16.15 -11.50 -0.03
C ILE A 85 -14.93 -10.79 0.56
N THR A 86 -13.73 -11.34 0.33
CA THR A 86 -12.48 -10.72 0.78
C THR A 86 -11.67 -10.24 -0.41
N LEU A 87 -11.07 -9.04 -0.29
CA LEU A 87 -10.09 -8.52 -1.25
C LEU A 87 -8.85 -8.03 -0.49
N THR A 88 -7.67 -8.37 -1.00
CA THR A 88 -6.41 -7.83 -0.47
C THR A 88 -6.04 -6.58 -1.25
N LEU A 89 -5.97 -5.44 -0.57
CA LEU A 89 -5.70 -4.15 -1.17
C LEU A 89 -4.19 -3.89 -1.24
N LYS A 90 -3.77 -3.18 -2.29
CA LYS A 90 -2.38 -2.78 -2.53
C LYS A 90 -2.27 -1.27 -2.66
N THR A 91 -1.13 -0.71 -2.27
CA THR A 91 -0.82 0.72 -2.45
C THR A 91 -0.47 1.05 -3.91
N THR A 92 -0.41 0.05 -4.78
CA THR A 92 -0.16 0.19 -6.21
C THR A 92 -1.12 -0.65 -7.03
N ILE A 93 -1.49 -0.13 -8.20
CA ILE A 93 -2.09 -0.91 -9.28
C ILE A 93 -0.99 -1.31 -10.26
N VAL A 94 -0.87 -2.60 -10.54
CA VAL A 94 0.09 -3.14 -11.51
C VAL A 94 -0.67 -3.71 -12.70
N ILE A 95 -0.46 -3.10 -13.86
CA ILE A 95 -1.02 -3.54 -15.13
C ILE A 95 0.03 -4.42 -15.81
N TYR A 96 -0.41 -5.59 -16.25
CA TYR A 96 0.42 -6.54 -16.97
C TYR A 96 0.09 -6.52 -18.46
N GLU A 97 1.04 -6.93 -19.28
CA GLU A 97 0.78 -7.32 -20.66
C GLU A 97 -0.13 -8.56 -20.71
N SER A 98 -0.58 -8.93 -21.91
CA SER A 98 -1.49 -10.07 -22.11
C SER A 98 -0.92 -11.42 -21.63
N ASP A 99 0.40 -11.51 -21.45
CA ASP A 99 1.08 -12.68 -20.89
C ASP A 99 0.86 -12.88 -19.38
N GLY A 100 0.27 -11.89 -18.69
CA GLY A 100 0.03 -11.89 -17.24
C GLY A 100 1.29 -11.80 -16.36
N LYS A 101 2.47 -11.61 -16.97
CA LYS A 101 3.78 -11.71 -16.31
C LYS A 101 4.60 -10.43 -16.47
N THR A 102 4.62 -9.86 -17.68
CA THR A 102 5.38 -8.66 -17.98
C THR A 102 4.64 -7.43 -17.49
N VAL A 103 5.28 -6.62 -16.64
CA VAL A 103 4.70 -5.38 -16.13
C VAL A 103 4.68 -4.33 -17.23
N LYS A 104 3.49 -3.84 -17.55
CA LYS A 104 3.26 -2.75 -18.51
C LYS A 104 3.30 -1.39 -17.84
N GLU A 105 2.61 -1.26 -16.70
CA GLU A 105 2.45 0.01 -16.00
C GLU A 105 2.27 -0.25 -14.50
N THR A 106 2.86 0.60 -13.66
CA THR A 106 2.62 0.61 -12.21
C THR A 106 2.15 1.99 -11.80
N LEU A 107 0.97 2.06 -11.18
CA LEU A 107 0.34 3.28 -10.72
C LEU A 107 0.27 3.30 -9.20
N SER A 108 0.73 4.38 -8.58
CA SER A 108 0.59 4.54 -7.13
C SER A 108 -0.83 4.98 -6.79
N CYS A 109 -1.48 4.31 -5.84
CA CYS A 109 -2.76 4.73 -5.31
C CYS A 109 -2.69 6.07 -4.56
N GLY A 110 -1.49 6.53 -4.19
CA GLY A 110 -1.31 7.67 -3.31
C GLY A 110 -2.19 7.52 -2.06
N MET A 111 -2.81 8.61 -1.63
CA MET A 111 -3.81 8.55 -0.57
C MET A 111 -5.21 8.23 -1.09
N ILE A 112 -5.61 8.68 -2.29
CA ILE A 112 -7.03 8.72 -2.71
C ILE A 112 -7.29 8.28 -4.14
N ASP A 113 -6.27 7.87 -4.89
CA ASP A 113 -6.41 7.63 -6.33
C ASP A 113 -6.96 6.23 -6.66
N CYS A 114 -7.12 5.35 -5.67
CA CYS A 114 -7.65 4.01 -5.87
C CYS A 114 -9.05 3.83 -5.27
N ALA A 115 -9.80 2.90 -5.85
CA ALA A 115 -11.12 2.49 -5.39
C ALA A 115 -11.32 0.99 -5.56
N ILE A 116 -12.26 0.40 -4.83
CA ILE A 116 -12.87 -0.86 -5.24
C ILE A 116 -13.91 -0.53 -6.28
N PHE A 117 -13.83 -1.17 -7.44
CA PHE A 117 -14.80 -1.06 -8.50
C PHE A 117 -15.53 -2.38 -8.66
N VAL A 118 -16.85 -2.32 -8.53
CA VAL A 118 -17.76 -3.43 -8.82
C VAL A 118 -18.43 -3.12 -10.15
N HIS A 119 -18.35 -4.03 -11.11
CA HIS A 119 -18.97 -3.86 -12.42
C HIS A 119 -19.47 -5.20 -12.96
N ARG A 120 -20.39 -5.15 -13.94
CA ARG A 120 -20.93 -6.36 -14.56
C ARG A 120 -19.80 -7.23 -15.14
N ASP A 121 -19.92 -8.54 -14.95
CA ASP A 121 -18.95 -9.52 -15.45
C ASP A 121 -18.94 -9.66 -16.99
N HIS A 122 -18.11 -10.57 -17.48
CA HIS A 122 -17.91 -10.85 -18.91
C HIS A 122 -19.19 -11.22 -19.68
N LEU A 123 -20.29 -11.56 -19.00
CA LEU A 123 -21.56 -11.91 -19.63
C LEU A 123 -22.45 -10.69 -19.91
N GLY A 124 -22.04 -9.49 -19.49
CA GLY A 124 -22.81 -8.27 -19.68
C GLY A 124 -21.97 -7.01 -19.61
N LEU A 125 -20.75 -7.01 -20.15
CA LEU A 125 -19.80 -5.90 -19.96
C LEU A 125 -20.34 -4.51 -20.33
N GLN A 126 -21.34 -4.41 -21.21
CA GLN A 126 -21.96 -3.13 -21.60
C GLN A 126 -23.00 -2.62 -20.58
N ASP A 127 -23.44 -3.46 -19.66
CA ASP A 127 -24.35 -3.07 -18.59
C ASP A 127 -23.58 -2.32 -17.50
N THR A 128 -23.84 -1.02 -17.41
CA THR A 128 -23.24 -0.13 -16.41
C THR A 128 -24.16 0.10 -15.21
N ALA A 129 -25.36 -0.49 -15.20
CA ALA A 129 -26.33 -0.26 -14.13
C ALA A 129 -25.83 -0.79 -12.79
N LEU A 130 -24.93 -1.77 -12.80
CA LEU A 130 -24.32 -2.36 -11.61
C LEU A 130 -23.03 -1.66 -11.15
N ASP A 131 -22.52 -0.71 -11.94
CA ASP A 131 -21.23 -0.10 -11.69
C ASP A 131 -21.25 0.67 -10.36
N THR A 132 -20.33 0.31 -9.46
CA THR A 132 -20.23 0.92 -8.13
C THR A 132 -18.78 1.16 -7.78
N ILE A 133 -18.47 2.39 -7.39
CA ILE A 133 -17.13 2.82 -6.99
C ILE A 133 -17.14 3.07 -5.49
N VAL A 134 -16.28 2.35 -4.77
CA VAL A 134 -16.03 2.56 -3.34
C VAL A 134 -14.63 3.17 -3.18
N PRO A 135 -14.52 4.48 -2.85
CA PRO A 135 -13.23 5.14 -2.68
C PRO A 135 -12.38 4.48 -1.59
N LEU A 136 -11.07 4.39 -1.81
CA LEU A 136 -10.11 3.89 -0.83
C LEU A 136 -9.17 5.02 -0.40
N ILE A 137 -9.00 5.18 0.91
CA ILE A 137 -8.08 6.15 1.50
C ILE A 137 -6.94 5.41 2.20
N PHE A 138 -5.76 5.42 1.57
CA PHE A 138 -4.54 4.87 2.17
C PHE A 138 -3.86 5.88 3.08
N LEU A 139 -3.18 5.38 4.11
CA LEU A 139 -2.27 6.18 4.91
C LEU A 139 -1.09 6.63 4.04
N GLY A 140 -0.78 7.93 4.08
CA GLY A 140 0.37 8.51 3.39
C GLY A 140 1.70 7.99 3.92
N SER A 141 2.74 8.10 3.10
CA SER A 141 4.11 7.79 3.50
C SER A 141 4.76 8.98 4.18
N GLN A 142 5.70 8.70 5.09
CA GLN A 142 6.54 9.72 5.70
C GLN A 142 7.99 9.51 5.26
N THR A 143 8.75 10.58 5.14
CA THR A 143 10.16 10.52 4.75
C THR A 143 11.01 11.45 5.60
N ILE A 144 12.31 11.18 5.70
CA ILE A 144 13.29 12.11 6.28
C ILE A 144 14.47 12.28 5.32
N LYS A 145 14.94 13.52 5.18
CA LYS A 145 16.16 13.82 4.41
C LYS A 145 17.39 13.54 5.26
N ALA A 146 17.71 12.26 5.45
CA ALA A 146 18.75 11.78 6.39
C ALA A 146 20.12 12.50 6.26
N ARG A 147 20.56 12.84 5.04
CA ARG A 147 21.82 13.58 4.87
C ARG A 147 21.76 15.01 5.38
N LEU A 148 20.61 15.69 5.25
CA LEU A 148 20.45 17.07 5.72
C LEU A 148 20.45 17.16 7.24
N ILE A 149 20.18 16.06 7.94
CA ILE A 149 20.20 16.01 9.40
C ILE A 149 21.57 15.57 9.96
N GLY A 150 22.56 15.36 9.10
CA GLY A 150 23.94 15.04 9.48
C GLY A 150 24.29 13.55 9.49
N LEU A 151 23.41 12.65 9.01
CA LEU A 151 23.78 11.26 8.83
C LEU A 151 24.67 11.08 7.60
N PRO A 152 25.76 10.29 7.70
CA PRO A 152 26.50 9.85 6.53
C PRO A 152 25.59 9.09 5.56
N LYS A 153 25.96 9.09 4.28
CA LYS A 153 25.27 8.29 3.26
C LYS A 153 25.27 6.82 3.68
N ASP A 154 24.12 6.17 3.56
CA ASP A 154 23.98 4.74 3.81
C ASP A 154 25.01 3.92 2.99
N GLY A 155 25.56 2.89 3.62
CA GLY A 155 26.61 2.01 3.08
C GLY A 155 28.03 2.59 3.13
N THR A 156 28.22 3.83 3.58
CA THR A 156 29.54 4.49 3.54
C THR A 156 30.46 3.98 4.65
N ALA A 157 31.77 3.96 4.36
CA ALA A 157 32.79 3.71 5.37
C ALA A 157 32.97 4.91 6.30
N VAL A 158 33.08 4.66 7.60
CA VAL A 158 33.23 5.70 8.63
C VAL A 158 34.38 5.33 9.55
N ARG A 159 35.07 6.34 10.08
CA ARG A 159 36.24 6.12 10.94
C ARG A 159 35.81 5.71 12.35
N SER A 160 36.45 4.70 12.92
CA SER A 160 36.31 4.37 14.34
C SER A 160 36.71 5.55 15.22
N GLY A 161 35.92 5.84 16.24
CA GLY A 161 36.03 7.01 17.12
C GLY A 161 35.31 8.27 16.60
N SER A 162 34.85 8.29 15.34
CA SER A 162 34.12 9.45 14.82
C SER A 162 32.69 9.54 15.39
N VAL A 163 32.12 10.74 15.31
CA VAL A 163 30.77 11.04 15.81
C VAL A 163 29.99 11.80 14.75
N ALA A 164 28.78 11.35 14.44
CA ALA A 164 27.79 12.13 13.71
C ALA A 164 26.82 12.79 14.70
N SER A 165 26.70 14.12 14.62
CA SER A 165 25.84 14.90 15.50
C SER A 165 24.58 15.34 14.76
N LEU A 166 23.43 14.90 15.26
CA LEU A 166 22.12 15.14 14.67
C LEU A 166 21.37 16.14 15.53
N LYS A 167 20.89 17.24 14.94
CA LYS A 167 20.03 18.20 15.66
C LYS A 167 18.68 17.54 15.97
N ASN A 168 18.25 17.54 17.23
CA ASN A 168 16.96 16.94 17.61
C ASN A 168 15.78 17.62 16.90
N SER A 169 15.86 18.94 16.68
CA SER A 169 14.85 19.70 15.93
C SER A 169 14.76 19.31 14.44
N ALA A 170 15.82 18.72 13.90
CA ALA A 170 15.87 18.25 12.51
C ALA A 170 15.49 16.76 12.39
N LEU A 171 15.45 16.01 13.51
CA LEU A 171 14.96 14.63 13.57
C LEU A 171 13.42 14.59 13.52
N VAL A 172 12.88 15.06 12.41
CA VAL A 172 11.44 15.04 12.10
C VAL A 172 11.23 14.60 10.66
N THR A 173 10.11 13.94 10.39
CA THR A 173 9.72 13.62 9.02
C THR A 173 9.26 14.88 8.27
N ASP A 174 9.08 14.76 6.96
CA ASP A 174 8.36 15.75 6.12
C ASP A 174 6.96 16.07 6.66
N GLN A 175 6.34 15.12 7.35
CA GLN A 175 5.06 15.25 8.05
C GLN A 175 5.17 15.74 9.50
N LYS A 176 6.34 16.27 9.89
CA LYS A 176 6.63 16.81 11.24
C LYS A 176 6.55 15.79 12.39
N SER A 177 6.47 14.49 12.10
CA SER A 177 6.53 13.46 13.14
C SER A 177 7.94 13.34 13.69
N MET A 178 8.08 13.32 15.02
CA MET A 178 9.38 13.14 15.66
C MET A 178 10.00 11.78 15.32
N VAL A 179 11.27 11.83 14.89
CA VAL A 179 12.09 10.66 14.60
C VAL A 179 12.98 10.33 15.79
N ARG A 180 13.08 9.04 16.10
CA ARG A 180 14.02 8.47 17.07
C ARG A 180 15.06 7.66 16.32
N ALA A 181 16.33 7.89 16.65
CA ALA A 181 17.44 7.07 16.21
C ALA A 181 17.80 6.04 17.29
N SER A 182 18.13 4.82 16.88
CA SER A 182 18.65 3.76 17.74
C SER A 182 19.72 2.96 17.01
N SER A 183 20.64 2.33 17.76
CA SER A 183 21.62 1.41 17.19
C SER A 183 21.17 -0.03 17.42
N ASP A 184 21.13 -0.82 16.36
CA ASP A 184 20.89 -2.27 16.43
C ASP A 184 22.20 -3.03 16.73
N THR A 185 23.34 -2.34 16.60
CA THR A 185 24.68 -2.89 16.86
C THR A 185 25.43 -2.04 17.89
N PRO A 186 24.95 -1.97 19.15
CA PRO A 186 25.47 -1.05 20.17
C PRO A 186 26.96 -1.22 20.50
N LYS A 187 27.54 -2.41 20.23
CA LYS A 187 28.98 -2.68 20.41
C LYS A 187 29.87 -2.05 19.33
N VAL A 188 29.32 -1.79 18.14
CA VAL A 188 30.03 -1.20 16.98
C VAL A 188 29.76 0.31 16.91
N CYS A 189 28.53 0.71 17.16
CA CYS A 189 28.14 2.12 17.22
C CYS A 189 27.02 2.34 18.23
N ALA A 190 26.97 3.50 18.88
CA ALA A 190 25.96 3.83 19.88
C ALA A 190 25.25 5.13 19.54
N VAL A 191 23.94 5.17 19.76
CA VAL A 191 23.13 6.39 19.66
C VAL A 191 22.86 6.91 21.06
N LEU A 192 23.23 8.17 21.32
CA LEU A 192 23.04 8.85 22.60
C LEU A 192 22.21 10.10 22.38
N ARG A 193 21.02 10.16 22.98
CA ARG A 193 20.13 11.32 22.90
C ARG A 193 20.41 12.28 24.05
N GLY A 194 20.85 13.49 23.72
CA GLY A 194 20.91 14.62 24.64
C GLY A 194 19.67 15.52 24.51
N ALA A 195 19.69 16.66 25.21
CA ALA A 195 18.59 17.63 25.21
C ALA A 195 18.34 18.24 23.81
N SER A 196 19.40 18.75 23.16
CA SER A 196 19.31 19.42 21.85
C SER A 196 19.89 18.62 20.68
N MET A 197 20.77 17.66 20.97
CA MET A 197 21.51 16.88 19.98
C MET A 197 21.40 15.38 20.27
N THR A 198 21.33 14.58 19.21
CA THR A 198 21.54 13.13 19.25
C THR A 198 22.89 12.81 18.62
N SER A 199 23.75 12.09 19.34
CA SER A 199 25.07 11.67 18.87
C SER A 199 25.05 10.21 18.42
N LEU A 200 25.46 9.94 17.18
CA LEU A 200 25.81 8.60 16.71
C LEU A 200 27.33 8.45 16.78
N ARG A 201 27.80 7.63 17.71
CA ARG A 201 29.23 7.36 17.93
C ARG A 201 29.62 6.06 17.26
N PHE A 202 30.65 6.07 16.42
CA PHE A 202 31.21 4.87 15.81
C PHE A 202 32.34 4.37 16.72
N LEU A 203 32.09 3.32 17.49
CA LEU A 203 32.92 2.93 18.63
C LEU A 203 34.08 2.01 18.24
N LYS A 204 33.80 1.02 17.39
CA LYS A 204 34.73 -0.06 17.05
C LYS A 204 34.57 -0.46 15.59
N LYS A 205 35.60 -1.08 15.03
CA LYS A 205 35.54 -1.65 13.67
C LYS A 205 34.42 -2.69 13.57
N GLY A 206 33.74 -2.72 12.43
CA GLY A 206 32.65 -3.65 12.16
C GLY A 206 31.47 -3.00 11.42
N THR A 207 30.38 -3.73 11.29
CA THR A 207 29.14 -3.23 10.68
C THR A 207 28.29 -2.52 11.73
N CYS A 208 28.06 -1.23 11.53
CA CYS A 208 27.15 -0.42 12.33
C CYS A 208 25.78 -0.39 11.66
N VAL A 209 24.71 -0.74 12.39
CA VAL A 209 23.33 -0.67 11.91
C VAL A 209 22.54 0.30 12.81
N VAL A 210 21.92 1.29 12.21
CA VAL A 210 21.14 2.34 12.87
C VAL A 210 19.72 2.36 12.30
N GLN A 211 18.74 2.38 13.19
CA GLN A 211 17.33 2.52 12.83
C GLN A 211 16.87 3.94 13.09
N LEU A 212 16.12 4.51 12.15
CA LEU A 212 15.31 5.70 12.34
C LEU A 212 13.83 5.32 12.34
N VAL A 213 13.10 5.78 13.35
CA VAL A 213 11.68 5.46 13.51
C VAL A 213 10.88 6.71 13.84
N ALA A 214 9.76 6.93 13.15
CA ALA A 214 8.69 7.85 13.58
C ALA A 214 7.40 7.07 13.81
N LYS A 215 6.58 7.52 14.77
CA LYS A 215 5.27 6.91 15.01
C LYS A 215 4.35 7.09 13.79
N ALA A 216 3.42 6.16 13.63
CA ALA A 216 2.28 6.37 12.74
C ALA A 216 1.41 7.51 13.29
N THR A 217 0.68 8.17 12.40
CA THR A 217 -0.36 9.15 12.73
C THR A 217 -1.71 8.66 12.20
N ALA A 218 -2.78 9.42 12.41
CA ALA A 218 -4.09 9.09 11.85
C ALA A 218 -4.11 9.08 10.31
N THR A 219 -3.18 9.78 9.65
CA THR A 219 -3.15 9.97 8.20
C THR A 219 -1.90 9.42 7.52
N HIS A 220 -0.88 9.02 8.29
CA HIS A 220 0.39 8.55 7.75
C HIS A 220 0.91 7.30 8.44
N GLN A 221 1.51 6.41 7.66
CA GLN A 221 2.10 5.17 8.13
C GLN A 221 3.30 5.42 9.03
N ARG A 222 3.67 4.43 9.84
CA ARG A 222 4.91 4.45 10.62
C ARG A 222 6.10 4.61 9.69
N PHE A 223 6.99 5.56 9.98
CA PHE A 223 8.26 5.67 9.29
C PHE A 223 9.29 4.72 9.92
N THR A 224 9.98 3.94 9.07
CA THR A 224 11.15 3.16 9.47
C THR A 224 12.21 3.27 8.36
N ALA A 225 13.46 3.52 8.73
CA ALA A 225 14.60 3.46 7.81
C ALA A 225 15.83 2.88 8.50
N THR A 226 16.50 1.96 7.82
CA THR A 226 17.74 1.32 8.25
C THR A 226 18.93 1.99 7.56
N PHE A 227 19.97 2.30 8.33
CA PHE A 227 21.25 2.78 7.83
C PHE A 227 22.36 1.83 8.27
N THR A 228 23.20 1.42 7.34
CA THR A 228 24.32 0.51 7.54
C THR A 228 25.63 1.22 7.21
N TYR A 229 26.62 1.13 8.09
CA TYR A 229 27.94 1.73 7.90
C TYR A 229 29.04 0.71 8.14
N LYS A 230 30.13 0.81 7.37
CA LYS A 230 31.35 0.04 7.62
C LYS A 230 32.29 0.86 8.49
N VAL A 231 32.45 0.51 9.75
CA VAL A 231 33.37 1.20 10.66
C VAL A 231 34.78 0.63 10.51
N GLY A 232 35.75 1.48 10.17
CA GLY A 232 37.14 1.14 9.90
C GLY A 232 38.15 1.83 10.79
#